data_AF-A0A7C6DS18-F1
#
_entry.id   AF-A0A7C6DS18-F1
#
_cell.length_a   1.000
_cell.length_b   1.000
_cell.length_c   1.000
_cell.angle_alpha   90.00
_cell.angle_beta   90.00
_cell.angle_gamma   90.00
#
_symmetry.space_group_name_H-M   'P 1'
#
loop_
_entity.id
_entity.type
_entity.pdbx_description
1 polymer ?
#
loop_
_entity_poly.entity_id
_entity_poly.type
_entity_poly.pdbx_seq_one_letter_code
_entity_poly.pdbx_strand_id
1 'polypeptide(L)' 'MVKRKRRAKSRKDQEIAAPAAPTERFLNRELSQLAFNERVLALAARASVPLAERLRYVCIVSSNLDEFFEIRVAGLME' A
#
# COMPACT_ATOMS: atom_id res chain seq x y z
N MET A 1 62.13 33.49 8.37
CA MET A 1 61.75 32.11 7.93
C MET A 1 60.57 31.66 8.78
N VAL A 2 59.68 30.80 8.27
CA VAL A 2 58.34 30.42 8.84
C VAL A 2 57.21 31.40 8.48
N LYS A 3 56.05 31.02 7.94
CA LYS A 3 55.57 29.96 7.03
C LYS A 3 54.09 30.33 6.79
N ARG A 4 53.69 30.44 5.51
CA ARG A 4 52.37 30.12 4.93
C ARG A 4 51.08 30.46 5.73
N LYS A 5 50.17 31.19 5.08
CA LYS A 5 48.74 30.76 5.10
C LYS A 5 48.07 31.03 3.76
N ARG A 6 47.92 29.92 3.02
CA ARG A 6 47.17 29.81 1.76
C ARG A 6 45.71 30.18 2.05
N ARG A 7 45.13 31.11 1.27
CA ARG A 7 43.67 31.28 1.18
C ARG A 7 43.09 30.02 0.56
N ALA A 8 42.59 29.12 1.40
CA ALA A 8 41.85 27.94 0.98
C ALA A 8 40.40 28.37 0.70
N LYS A 9 40.05 28.23 -0.58
CA LYS A 9 38.71 28.27 -1.16
C LYS A 9 37.71 27.52 -0.26
N SER A 10 36.69 28.23 0.24
CA SER A 10 35.59 27.63 1.01
C SER A 10 34.88 26.59 0.15
N ARG A 11 35.18 25.32 0.44
CA ARG A 11 34.49 24.12 -0.04
C ARG A 11 33.83 23.53 1.21
N LYS A 12 32.61 23.98 1.50
CA LYS A 12 31.67 23.47 2.52
C LYS A 12 30.47 24.41 2.42
N ASP A 13 29.25 24.02 2.12
CA ASP A 13 28.60 22.73 2.28
C ASP A 13 27.60 22.57 1.13
N GLN A 14 27.85 21.61 0.22
CA GLN A 14 26.73 21.04 -0.54
C GLN A 14 26.10 20.05 0.42
N GLU A 15 25.06 20.53 1.11
CA GLU A 15 24.14 19.67 1.84
C GLU A 15 23.52 18.72 0.81
N ILE A 16 24.03 17.50 0.77
CA ILE A 16 23.43 16.43 -0.03
C ILE A 16 22.10 16.15 0.65
N ALA A 17 21.04 16.77 0.17
CA ALA A 17 19.68 16.39 0.53
C ALA A 17 19.57 14.88 0.31
N ALA A 18 19.43 14.13 1.41
CA ALA A 18 19.17 12.71 1.34
C ALA A 18 17.95 12.51 0.42
N PRO A 19 17.97 11.51 -0.49
CA PRO A 19 16.79 11.25 -1.30
C PRO A 19 15.63 11.02 -0.35
N ALA A 20 14.58 11.85 -0.46
CA ALA A 20 13.36 11.68 0.30
C ALA A 20 12.96 10.21 0.19
N ALA A 21 12.99 9.51 1.32
CA ALA A 21 12.63 8.10 1.34
C ALA A 21 11.25 7.97 0.69
N PRO A 22 11.03 7.04 -0.26
CA PRO A 22 9.71 6.85 -0.83
C PRO A 22 8.78 6.55 0.33
N THR A 23 7.83 7.45 0.56
CA THR A 23 7.00 7.52 1.78
C THR A 23 6.03 6.33 1.87
N GLU A 24 5.94 5.53 0.81
CA GLU A 24 5.06 4.37 0.70
C GLU A 24 5.87 3.11 0.37
N ARG A 25 6.52 2.53 1.38
CA ARG A 25 7.13 1.19 1.25
C ARG A 25 6.15 0.06 1.59
N PHE A 26 4.98 0.39 2.13
CA PHE A 26 4.01 -0.58 2.61
C PHE A 26 2.64 -0.31 2.01
N LEU A 27 1.95 -1.38 1.63
CA LEU A 27 0.57 -1.33 1.14
C LEU A 27 -0.38 -1.09 2.32
N ASN A 28 -1.41 -0.28 2.09
CA ASN A 28 -2.50 -0.16 3.04
C ASN A 28 -3.22 -1.50 3.17
N ARG A 29 -3.35 -1.99 4.41
CA ARG A 29 -3.93 -3.30 4.71
C ARG A 29 -5.41 -3.41 4.31
N GLU A 30 -6.18 -2.35 4.51
CA GLU A 30 -7.61 -2.35 4.23
C GLU A 30 -7.86 -2.28 2.72
N LEU A 31 -7.12 -1.45 2.00
CA LEU A 31 -7.13 -1.45 0.54
C LEU A 31 -6.68 -2.79 -0.04
N SER A 32 -5.74 -3.48 0.60
CA SER A 32 -5.30 -4.80 0.17
C SER A 32 -6.40 -5.87 0.36
N GLN A 33 -7.19 -5.78 1.42
CA GLN A 33 -8.36 -6.64 1.65
C GLN A 33 -9.46 -6.38 0.61
N LEU A 34 -9.75 -5.11 0.31
CA LEU A 34 -10.72 -4.75 -0.73
C LEU A 34 -10.27 -5.24 -2.12
N ALA A 35 -9.01 -5.03 -2.48
CA ALA A 35 -8.45 -5.53 -3.75
C ALA A 35 -8.46 -7.06 -3.83
N PHE A 36 -8.35 -7.77 -2.70
CA PHE A 36 -8.52 -9.21 -2.65
C PHE A 36 -9.97 -9.61 -2.95
N ASN A 37 -10.96 -8.99 -2.28
CA ASN A 37 -12.37 -9.27 -2.51
C ASN A 37 -12.79 -8.96 -3.96
N GLU A 38 -12.25 -7.91 -4.56
CA GLU A 38 -12.46 -7.59 -5.98
C GLU A 38 -11.98 -8.72 -6.90
N ARG A 39 -10.80 -9.29 -6.64
CA ARG A 39 -10.28 -10.43 -7.44
C ARG A 39 -11.13 -11.68 -7.27
N VAL A 40 -11.66 -11.94 -6.07
CA VAL A 40 -12.58 -13.07 -5.85
C VAL A 40 -13.90 -12.83 -6.59
N LEU A 41 -14.44 -11.60 -6.53
CA LEU A 41 -15.66 -11.24 -7.25
C LEU A 41 -15.49 -11.35 -8.77
N ALA A 42 -14.31 -11.03 -9.29
CA ALA A 42 -13.99 -11.22 -10.71
C ALA A 42 -14.13 -12.68 -11.15
N LEU A 43 -13.88 -13.67 -10.27
CA LEU A 43 -14.13 -15.09 -10.58
C LEU A 43 -15.62 -15.38 -10.77
N ALA A 44 -16.50 -14.72 -10.02
CA ALA A 44 -17.95 -14.84 -10.19
C ALA A 44 -18.46 -14.25 -11.52
N ALA A 45 -17.71 -13.31 -12.13
CA ALA A 45 -18.07 -12.71 -13.41
C ALA A 45 -17.64 -13.55 -14.63
N ARG A 46 -16.75 -14.53 -14.45
CA ARG A 46 -16.22 -15.34 -15.57
C ARG A 46 -17.24 -16.34 -16.07
N ALA A 47 -17.57 -16.26 -17.36
CA ALA A 47 -18.47 -17.21 -18.03
C ALA A 47 -17.93 -18.65 -18.07
N SER A 48 -16.61 -18.84 -17.92
CA SER A 48 -15.97 -20.16 -17.86
C SER A 48 -16.19 -20.88 -16.53
N VAL A 49 -16.71 -20.19 -15.50
CA VAL A 49 -16.97 -20.77 -14.18
C VAL A 49 -18.41 -21.27 -14.13
N PRO A 50 -18.66 -22.52 -13.69
CA PRO A 50 -20.01 -23.04 -13.51
C PRO A 50 -20.89 -22.12 -12.64
N LEU A 51 -22.18 -22.05 -12.95
CA LEU A 51 -23.11 -21.11 -12.29
C LEU A 51 -23.14 -21.26 -10.76
N ALA A 52 -23.11 -22.50 -10.26
CA ALA A 52 -23.09 -22.79 -8.83
C ALA A 52 -21.82 -22.27 -8.14
N GLU A 53 -20.66 -22.35 -8.80
CA GLU A 53 -19.39 -21.82 -8.27
C GLU A 53 -19.36 -20.30 -8.29
N ARG A 54 -19.95 -19.67 -9.32
CA ARG A 54 -20.11 -18.21 -9.36
C ARG A 54 -20.94 -17.71 -8.17
N LEU A 55 -22.04 -18.39 -7.86
CA LEU A 55 -22.85 -18.07 -6.68
C LEU A 55 -22.04 -18.23 -5.38
N ARG A 56 -21.22 -19.28 -5.26
CA ARG A 56 -20.33 -19.47 -4.11
C ARG A 56 -19.35 -18.30 -3.95
N TYR A 57 -18.72 -17.83 -5.03
CA TYR A 57 -17.83 -16.67 -4.98
C TYR A 57 -18.55 -15.39 -4.52
N VAL A 58 -19.78 -15.16 -4.98
CA VAL A 58 -20.59 -14.03 -4.49
C VAL A 58 -20.87 -14.15 -2.99
N CYS A 59 -21.27 -15.33 -2.51
CA CYS A 59 -21.49 -15.57 -1.08
C CYS A 59 -20.22 -15.34 -0.25
N ILE A 60 -19.06 -15.82 -0.73
CA ILE A 60 -17.77 -15.61 -0.06
C ILE A 60 -17.45 -14.12 0.05
N VAL A 61 -17.60 -13.36 -1.04
CA VAL A 61 -17.33 -11.91 -1.02
C VAL A 61 -18.30 -11.19 -0.09
N SER A 62 -19.59 -11.57 -0.07
CA SER A 62 -20.57 -10.99 0.84
C SER A 62 -20.16 -11.18 2.30
N SER A 63 -19.87 -12.41 2.72
CA SER A 63 -19.47 -12.69 4.11
C SER A 63 -18.17 -11.99 4.50
N ASN A 64 -17.20 -11.91 3.59
CA ASN A 64 -15.95 -11.18 3.84
C ASN A 64 -16.18 -9.67 4.00
N LEU A 65 -17.13 -9.08 3.24
CA LEU A 65 -17.46 -7.67 3.35
C LEU A 65 -18.21 -7.37 4.65
N ASP A 66 -19.12 -8.24 5.07
CA ASP A 66 -19.81 -8.10 6.35
C ASP A 66 -18.80 -8.01 7.50
N GLU A 67 -17.84 -8.94 7.58
CA GLU A 67 -16.75 -8.90 8.58
C GLU A 67 -15.87 -7.63 8.44
N PHE A 68 -15.56 -7.22 7.21
CA PHE A 68 -14.77 -6.02 6.96
C PHE A 68 -15.45 -4.77 7.53
N PHE A 69 -16.75 -4.60 7.32
CA PHE A 69 -17.46 -3.45 7.85
C PHE A 69 -17.64 -3.52 9.38
N GLU A 70 -18.01 -4.69 9.90
CA GLU A 70 -18.24 -4.86 11.34
C GLU A 70 -16.97 -4.70 12.18
N ILE A 71 -15.83 -5.19 11.70
CA ILE A 71 -14.60 -5.22 12.49
C ILE A 71 -13.61 -4.14 12.05
N ARG A 72 -13.36 -4.00 10.73
CA ARG A 72 -12.27 -3.13 10.24
C ARG A 72 -12.71 -1.67 10.14
N VAL A 73 -13.86 -1.40 9.52
CA VAL A 73 -14.34 -0.02 9.39
C VAL A 73 -14.70 0.55 10.76
N ALA A 74 -15.35 -0.23 11.63
CA ALA A 74 -15.59 0.18 13.02
C ALA A 74 -14.29 0.58 13.74
N GLY A 75 -13.23 -0.21 13.62
CA GLY A 75 -11.93 0.10 14.23
C GLY A 75 -11.14 1.27 13.60
N LEU A 76 -11.57 1.79 12.43
CA LEU A 76 -11.01 3.02 11.84
C LEU A 76 -11.77 4.29 12.26
N MET A 77 -12.97 4.13 12.81
CA MET A 77 -13.83 5.23 13.25
C MET A 77 -13.62 5.63 14.72
N GLU A 78 -12.84 4.85 15.46
CA GLU A 78 -12.33 5.19 16.81
C GLU A 78 -11.08 6.08 16.74
#